data_AF-A0A378IPT6-F1
#
_entry.id   AF-A0A378IPT6-F1
#
_cell.length_a   1.000
_cell.length_b   1.000
_cell.length_c   1.000
_cell.angle_alpha   90.00
_cell.angle_beta   90.00
_cell.angle_gamma   90.00
#
_symmetry.space_group_name_H-M   'P 1'
#
loop_
_entity.id
_entity.type
_entity.pdbx_description
1 polymer ?
#
loop_
_entity_poly.entity_id
_entity_poly.type
_entity_poly.pdbx_seq_one_letter_code
_entity_poly.pdbx_strand_id
1 'polypeptide(L)'
;MPYYMYFPFKESELSEEEKAAKDRWLHNERINHKDVIILYHGDKLSNIPSNAKIYISLHGTSQANYNVTDGKNTISVQEIARRMIADGLLDDPKILRLKLFFCDYINKALPVAQAFLQSLRTEPKSEQSRIRVDYYPDHLLASPGISSSGKEIHKHGLKSPVRSAADPRARDIRQSLYTNRLYAQTHQRRYSKGN
;
A
#
# COMPACT_ATOMS: atom_id res chain seq x y z
N MET A 1 3.83 -1.84 18.44
CA MET A 1 3.83 -0.61 17.61
C MET A 1 2.60 -0.66 16.73
N PRO A 2 1.70 0.33 16.82
CA PRO A 2 0.42 0.30 16.10
C PRO A 2 0.63 0.29 14.59
N TYR A 3 -0.27 -0.39 13.90
CA TYR A 3 -0.36 -0.41 12.45
C TYR A 3 -1.46 0.57 12.02
N TYR A 4 -1.16 1.41 11.04
CA TYR A 4 -2.17 2.31 10.49
C TYR A 4 -2.69 1.71 9.19
N MET A 5 -4.01 1.68 9.04
CA MET A 5 -4.67 1.29 7.81
C MET A 5 -5.45 2.49 7.30
N TYR A 6 -5.00 3.06 6.19
CA TYR A 6 -5.60 4.21 5.54
C TYR A 6 -6.49 3.76 4.38
N PHE A 7 -7.74 4.18 4.41
CA PHE A 7 -8.69 4.07 3.31
C PHE A 7 -8.75 5.41 2.58
N PRO A 8 -8.55 5.44 1.24
CA PRO A 8 -8.49 6.69 0.49
C PRO A 8 -9.86 7.33 0.23
N PHE A 9 -10.90 6.83 0.88
CA PHE A 9 -12.27 7.31 0.82
C PHE A 9 -12.73 7.66 2.24
N LYS A 10 -13.77 8.48 2.35
CA LYS A 10 -14.46 8.68 3.63
C LYS A 10 -15.17 7.39 4.02
N GLU A 11 -15.36 7.14 5.32
CA GLU A 11 -16.08 5.94 5.77
C GLU A 11 -17.50 5.85 5.18
N SER A 12 -18.18 7.00 5.03
CA SER A 12 -19.50 7.11 4.41
C SER A 12 -19.53 6.79 2.91
N GLU A 13 -18.37 6.80 2.24
CA GLU A 13 -18.25 6.54 0.80
C GLU A 13 -18.03 5.05 0.50
N LEU A 14 -17.58 4.27 1.48
CA LEU A 14 -17.31 2.85 1.33
C LEU A 14 -18.59 2.05 1.05
N SER A 15 -18.49 1.05 0.17
CA SER A 15 -19.54 0.07 -0.06
C SER A 15 -19.77 -0.80 1.19
N GLU A 16 -20.97 -1.35 1.36
CA GLU A 16 -21.26 -2.28 2.46
C GLU A 16 -20.39 -3.54 2.41
N GLU A 17 -20.05 -4.00 1.20
CA GLU A 17 -19.13 -5.11 1.01
C GLU A 17 -17.72 -4.78 1.52
N GLU A 18 -17.21 -3.59 1.22
CA GLU A 18 -15.89 -3.15 1.69
C GLU A 18 -15.87 -2.91 3.20
N LYS A 19 -16.95 -2.35 3.76
CA LYS A 19 -17.10 -2.24 5.22
C LYS A 19 -17.07 -3.61 5.89
N ALA A 20 -17.81 -4.59 5.34
CA ALA A 20 -17.82 -5.94 5.86
C ALA A 20 -16.44 -6.62 5.71
N ALA A 21 -15.72 -6.41 4.61
CA ALA A 21 -14.37 -6.91 4.41
C ALA A 21 -13.37 -6.29 5.41
N LYS A 22 -13.45 -4.97 5.62
CA LYS A 22 -12.71 -4.23 6.66
C LYS A 22 -12.95 -4.84 8.03
N ASP A 23 -14.21 -5.04 8.41
CA ASP A 23 -14.58 -5.53 9.75
C ASP A 23 -14.10 -6.96 9.99
N ARG A 24 -14.24 -7.84 8.99
CA ARG A 24 -13.66 -9.19 9.02
C ARG A 24 -12.15 -9.15 9.21
N TRP A 25 -11.46 -8.29 8.45
CA TRP A 25 -10.02 -8.17 8.58
C TRP A 25 -9.56 -7.62 9.94
N LEU A 26 -10.27 -6.61 10.47
CA LEU A 26 -10.00 -6.04 11.78
C LEU A 26 -10.19 -7.05 12.90
N HIS A 27 -11.29 -7.82 12.87
CA HIS A 27 -11.53 -8.91 13.81
C HIS A 27 -10.34 -9.88 13.84
N ASN A 28 -9.87 -10.24 12.66
CA ASN A 28 -8.75 -11.14 12.46
C ASN A 28 -7.41 -10.58 12.95
N GLU A 29 -7.10 -9.30 12.73
CA GLU A 29 -5.88 -8.71 13.30
C GLU A 29 -5.96 -8.55 14.83
N ARG A 30 -7.15 -8.31 15.40
CA ARG A 30 -7.37 -8.27 16.86
C ARG A 30 -7.14 -9.63 17.51
N ILE A 31 -7.62 -10.72 16.91
CA ILE A 31 -7.33 -12.10 17.35
C ILE A 31 -5.82 -12.33 17.41
N ASN A 32 -5.07 -11.77 16.45
CA ASN A 32 -3.61 -11.88 16.42
C ASN A 32 -2.87 -10.84 17.29
N HIS A 33 -3.57 -10.21 18.25
CA HIS A 33 -3.05 -9.20 19.18
C HIS A 33 -2.33 -8.04 18.50
N LYS A 34 -2.79 -7.65 17.30
CA LYS A 34 -2.27 -6.46 16.61
C LYS A 34 -3.18 -5.28 16.87
N ASP A 35 -2.57 -4.21 17.32
CA ASP A 35 -3.22 -2.92 17.43
C ASP A 35 -3.24 -2.23 16.05
N VAL A 36 -4.44 -2.06 15.49
CA VAL A 36 -4.66 -1.46 14.18
C VAL A 36 -5.53 -0.21 14.33
N ILE A 37 -4.98 0.92 13.90
CA ILE A 37 -5.67 2.20 13.84
C ILE A 37 -6.18 2.40 12.41
N ILE A 38 -7.48 2.53 12.25
CA ILE A 38 -8.11 2.86 10.97
C ILE A 38 -8.10 4.37 10.77
N LEU A 39 -7.79 4.78 9.54
CA LEU A 39 -7.83 6.16 9.09
C LEU A 39 -8.57 6.21 7.75
N TYR A 40 -9.28 7.32 7.52
CA TYR A 40 -10.02 7.61 6.30
C TYR A 40 -9.50 8.91 5.66
N HIS A 41 -9.91 9.15 4.42
CA HIS A 41 -9.68 10.45 3.79
C HIS A 41 -10.30 11.58 4.62
N GLY A 42 -9.48 12.59 4.95
CA GLY A 42 -9.83 13.72 5.80
C GLY A 42 -9.36 13.59 7.26
N ASP A 43 -8.88 12.41 7.67
CA ASP A 43 -8.26 12.23 8.98
C ASP A 43 -6.86 12.84 9.02
N LYS A 44 -6.50 13.49 10.13
CA LYS A 44 -5.19 14.14 10.27
C LYS A 44 -4.03 13.12 10.32
N LEU A 45 -3.31 12.98 9.22
CA LEU A 45 -2.12 12.13 9.09
C LEU A 45 -0.87 12.76 9.74
N SER A 46 -0.90 14.06 10.05
CA SER A 46 0.16 14.75 10.78
C SER A 46 0.38 14.18 12.19
N ASN A 47 -0.63 13.56 12.80
CA ASN A 47 -0.50 12.91 14.12
C ASN A 47 0.18 11.52 14.09
N ILE A 48 0.43 10.96 12.90
CA ILE A 48 1.06 9.65 12.79
C ILE A 48 2.55 9.77 13.18
N PRO A 49 3.05 8.93 14.11
CA PRO A 49 4.44 8.98 14.53
C PRO A 49 5.39 8.57 13.41
N SER A 50 6.59 9.14 13.42
CA SER A 50 7.67 8.73 12.51
C SER A 50 7.95 7.23 12.64
N ASN A 51 8.35 6.60 11.54
CA ASN A 51 8.63 5.16 11.40
C ASN A 51 7.40 4.24 11.51
N ALA A 52 6.18 4.79 11.67
CA ALA A 52 4.93 4.04 11.58
C ALA A 52 4.78 3.35 10.22
N LYS A 53 4.09 2.20 10.23
CA LYS A 53 3.70 1.49 9.01
C LYS A 53 2.28 1.90 8.65
N ILE A 54 2.12 2.52 7.49
CA ILE A 54 0.82 2.89 6.94
C ILE A 54 0.52 1.95 5.79
N TYR A 55 -0.49 1.11 5.97
CA TYR A 55 -1.06 0.29 4.91
C TYR A 55 -2.14 1.10 4.21
N ILE A 56 -2.15 1.07 2.89
CA ILE A 56 -3.18 1.71 2.07
C ILE A 56 -3.98 0.55 1.46
N SER A 57 -5.21 0.36 1.93
CA SER A 57 -6.07 -0.77 1.56
C SER A 57 -6.93 -0.44 0.36
N LEU A 58 -6.79 -1.23 -0.70
CA LEU A 58 -7.41 -1.00 -2.00
C LEU A 58 -7.55 -2.30 -2.77
N HIS A 59 -8.50 -2.35 -3.70
CA HIS A 59 -8.53 -3.39 -4.73
C HIS A 59 -7.90 -2.86 -6.02
N GLY A 60 -7.08 -3.70 -6.67
CA GLY A 60 -6.61 -3.40 -8.00
C GLY A 60 -7.73 -3.51 -9.03
N THR A 61 -7.67 -2.67 -10.06
CA THR A 61 -8.61 -2.73 -11.19
C THR A 61 -7.92 -3.36 -12.40
N SER A 62 -8.68 -3.98 -13.30
CA SER A 62 -8.21 -4.40 -14.63
C SER A 62 -7.93 -3.23 -15.58
N GLN A 63 -8.34 -2.01 -15.21
CA GLN A 63 -8.12 -0.81 -16.00
C GLN A 63 -6.63 -0.45 -16.07
N ALA A 64 -6.18 -0.02 -17.24
CA ALA A 64 -4.77 0.34 -17.51
C ALA A 64 -4.27 1.55 -16.69
N ASN A 65 -5.16 2.38 -16.14
CA ASN A 65 -4.85 3.77 -15.75
C ASN A 65 -4.40 3.97 -14.29
N TYR A 66 -3.56 3.10 -13.72
CA TYR A 66 -3.09 3.19 -12.31
C TYR A 66 -4.20 3.36 -11.26
N ASN A 67 -5.42 2.98 -11.65
CA ASN A 67 -6.61 3.13 -10.84
C ASN A 67 -6.77 1.94 -9.89
N VAL A 68 -7.37 2.23 -8.76
CA VAL A 68 -7.72 1.32 -7.68
C VAL A 68 -9.17 1.58 -7.28
N THR A 69 -9.83 0.61 -6.67
CA THR A 69 -11.26 0.67 -6.35
C THR A 69 -11.56 0.12 -4.96
N ASP A 70 -12.67 0.56 -4.37
CA ASP A 70 -13.31 -0.03 -3.19
C ASP A 70 -14.53 -0.91 -3.57
N GLY A 71 -14.67 -1.25 -4.87
CA GLY A 71 -15.80 -1.98 -5.44
C GLY A 71 -16.93 -1.08 -5.97
N LYS A 72 -17.02 0.18 -5.52
CA LYS A 72 -18.06 1.15 -5.95
C LYS A 72 -17.45 2.37 -6.65
N ASN A 73 -16.38 2.89 -6.07
CA ASN A 73 -15.68 4.09 -6.48
C ASN A 73 -14.32 3.71 -7.08
N THR A 74 -13.83 4.50 -8.03
CA THR A 74 -12.50 4.35 -8.60
C THR A 74 -11.69 5.61 -8.35
N ILE A 75 -10.43 5.45 -7.98
CA ILE A 75 -9.50 6.54 -7.69
C ILE A 75 -8.13 6.20 -8.26
N SER A 76 -7.38 7.21 -8.73
CA SER A 76 -6.00 7.01 -9.17
C SER A 76 -5.05 7.03 -7.98
N VAL A 77 -3.95 6.29 -8.02
CA VAL A 77 -2.96 6.34 -6.93
C VAL A 77 -2.31 7.70 -6.75
N GLN A 78 -2.25 8.52 -7.81
CA GLN A 78 -1.80 9.90 -7.75
C GLN A 78 -2.76 10.76 -6.91
N GLU A 79 -4.07 10.57 -7.07
CA GLU A 79 -5.09 11.22 -6.25
C GLU A 79 -4.96 10.81 -4.78
N ILE A 80 -4.71 9.54 -4.51
CA ILE A 80 -4.49 9.06 -3.14
C ILE A 80 -3.30 9.77 -2.48
N ALA A 81 -2.17 9.85 -3.18
CA ALA A 81 -0.99 10.56 -2.68
C ALA A 81 -1.33 12.03 -2.37
N ARG A 82 -2.07 12.70 -3.27
CA ARG A 82 -2.50 14.10 -3.07
C ARG A 82 -3.44 14.26 -1.87
N ARG A 83 -4.39 13.34 -1.66
CA ARG A 83 -5.25 13.33 -0.47
C ARG A 83 -4.44 13.16 0.81
N MET A 84 -3.51 12.20 0.85
CA MET A 84 -2.65 12.01 2.02
C MET A 84 -1.77 13.24 2.32
N ILE A 85 -1.28 13.93 1.29
CA ILE A 85 -0.57 15.21 1.48
C ILE A 85 -1.50 16.26 2.09
N ALA A 86 -2.71 16.42 1.54
CA ALA A 86 -3.70 17.37 2.04
C ALA A 86 -4.13 17.07 3.49
N ASP A 87 -4.14 15.79 3.86
CA ASP A 87 -4.42 15.30 5.20
C ASP A 87 -3.21 15.43 6.17
N GLY A 88 -2.09 16.00 5.70
CA GLY A 88 -0.95 16.37 6.54
C GLY A 88 0.15 15.29 6.68
N LEU A 89 0.21 14.30 5.78
CA LEU A 89 1.23 13.23 5.82
C LEU A 89 2.67 13.77 5.85
N LEU A 90 2.90 14.90 5.17
CA LEU A 90 4.21 15.53 4.99
C LEU A 90 4.38 16.85 5.76
N ASP A 91 3.48 17.16 6.71
CA ASP A 91 3.57 18.43 7.46
C ASP A 91 4.84 18.54 8.29
N ASP A 92 5.33 17.41 8.81
CA ASP A 92 6.59 17.32 9.52
C ASP A 92 7.54 16.31 8.85
N PRO A 93 8.87 16.51 8.94
CA PRO A 93 9.86 15.53 8.50
C PRO A 93 9.70 14.19 9.20
N LYS A 94 9.44 13.12 8.42
CA LYS A 94 9.18 11.77 8.96
C LYS A 94 9.92 10.69 8.19
N ILE A 95 10.17 9.57 8.88
CA ILE A 95 10.51 8.31 8.22
C ILE A 95 9.20 7.60 7.92
N LEU A 96 8.76 7.64 6.67
CA LEU A 96 7.48 7.06 6.26
C LEU A 96 7.68 5.66 5.69
N ARG A 97 6.91 4.68 6.19
CA ARG A 97 6.85 3.32 5.64
C ARG A 97 5.45 3.06 5.12
N LEU A 98 5.24 3.41 3.85
CA LEU A 98 3.97 3.26 3.16
C LEU A 98 3.92 1.88 2.49
N LYS A 99 2.79 1.20 2.59
CA LYS A 99 2.59 -0.14 2.05
C LYS A 99 1.33 -0.12 1.20
N LEU A 100 1.50 -0.11 -0.11
CA LEU A 100 0.39 -0.18 -1.05
C LEU A 100 -0.07 -1.63 -1.13
N PHE A 101 -1.16 -1.97 -0.47
CA PHE A 101 -1.67 -3.33 -0.40
C PHE A 101 -2.88 -3.45 -1.33
N PHE A 102 -2.63 -3.89 -2.57
CA PHE A 102 -3.65 -4.12 -3.59
C PHE A 102 -3.33 -5.37 -4.41
N CYS A 103 -4.37 -6.00 -4.97
CA CYS A 103 -4.22 -7.08 -5.95
C CYS A 103 -3.64 -6.54 -7.25
N ASP A 104 -2.51 -7.06 -7.72
CA ASP A 104 -1.96 -6.66 -9.01
C ASP A 104 -2.72 -7.39 -10.12
N TYR A 105 -3.73 -6.81 -10.78
CA TYR A 105 -4.51 -7.59 -11.76
C TYR A 105 -3.76 -7.85 -13.10
N ILE A 106 -2.78 -7.00 -13.46
CA ILE A 106 -2.15 -6.99 -14.81
C ILE A 106 -0.65 -6.66 -14.81
N ASN A 107 0.11 -7.02 -13.78
CA ASN A 107 1.56 -6.72 -13.64
C ASN A 107 1.87 -5.22 -13.55
N LYS A 108 0.97 -4.43 -12.96
CA LYS A 108 1.12 -2.99 -12.78
C LYS A 108 1.56 -2.57 -11.38
N ALA A 109 1.88 -3.48 -10.46
CA ALA A 109 2.20 -3.09 -9.09
C ALA A 109 3.40 -2.13 -9.00
N LEU A 110 4.45 -2.38 -9.79
CA LEU A 110 5.62 -1.50 -9.86
C LEU A 110 5.27 -0.10 -10.39
N PRO A 111 4.69 0.05 -11.60
CA PRO A 111 4.41 1.39 -12.12
C PRO A 111 3.35 2.14 -11.29
N VAL A 112 2.41 1.43 -10.65
CA VAL A 112 1.50 2.03 -9.64
C VAL A 112 2.28 2.60 -8.45
N ALA A 113 3.22 1.83 -7.90
CA ALA A 113 4.03 2.28 -6.77
C ALA A 113 4.95 3.46 -7.13
N GLN A 114 5.49 3.47 -8.36
CA GLN A 114 6.30 4.57 -8.88
C GLN A 114 5.46 5.85 -9.03
N ALA A 115 4.27 5.75 -9.63
CA ALA A 115 3.36 6.87 -9.79
C ALA A 115 2.95 7.48 -8.43
N PHE A 116 2.62 6.62 -7.46
CA PHE A 116 2.30 7.04 -6.09
C PHE A 116 3.47 7.78 -5.43
N LEU A 117 4.69 7.21 -5.48
CA LEU A 117 5.88 7.85 -4.91
C LEU A 117 6.21 9.17 -5.63
N GLN A 118 6.07 9.21 -6.95
CA GLN A 118 6.31 10.42 -7.73
C GLN A 118 5.34 11.54 -7.33
N SER A 119 4.06 11.23 -7.12
CA SER A 119 3.06 12.19 -6.62
C SER A 119 3.37 12.68 -5.20
N LEU A 120 3.93 11.83 -4.32
CA LEU A 120 4.42 12.32 -3.03
C LEU A 120 5.62 13.28 -3.20
N ARG A 121 6.44 13.06 -4.22
CA ARG A 121 7.65 13.83 -4.50
C ARG A 121 7.42 15.15 -5.23
N THR A 122 6.20 15.41 -5.73
CA THR A 122 5.87 16.74 -6.28
C THR A 122 5.75 17.80 -5.19
N GLU A 123 5.54 17.39 -3.93
CA GLU A 123 5.47 18.30 -2.78
C GLU A 123 6.88 18.58 -2.23
N PRO A 124 7.36 19.85 -2.18
CA PRO A 124 8.69 20.20 -1.69
C PRO A 124 8.98 19.69 -0.27
N LYS A 125 7.97 19.66 0.62
CA LYS A 125 8.12 19.13 1.99
C LYS A 125 8.57 17.66 2.01
N SER A 126 8.33 16.90 0.94
CA SER A 126 8.74 15.50 0.83
C SER A 126 10.25 15.30 0.91
N GLU A 127 11.06 16.30 0.53
CA GLU A 127 12.52 16.21 0.53
C GLU A 127 13.11 16.05 1.93
N GLN A 128 12.39 16.55 2.94
CA GLN A 128 12.78 16.46 4.34
C GLN A 128 12.42 15.09 4.95
N SER A 129 11.59 14.31 4.26
CA SER A 129 11.11 13.00 4.72
C SER A 129 11.82 11.84 4.01
N ARG A 130 12.10 10.78 4.78
CA ARG A 130 12.59 9.50 4.23
C ARG A 130 11.42 8.59 3.92
N ILE A 131 11.06 8.51 2.64
CA ILE A 131 9.88 7.77 2.19
C ILE A 131 10.31 6.39 1.65
N ARG A 132 9.69 5.34 2.19
CA ARG A 132 9.74 3.97 1.67
C ARG A 132 8.33 3.59 1.24
N VAL A 133 8.20 3.17 -0.01
CA VAL A 133 6.94 2.61 -0.55
C VAL A 133 7.16 1.14 -0.83
N ASP A 134 6.47 0.29 -0.09
CA ASP A 134 6.41 -1.14 -0.37
C ASP A 134 5.20 -1.43 -1.27
N TYR A 135 5.41 -2.31 -2.23
CA TYR A 135 4.38 -2.82 -3.14
C TYR A 135 4.50 -4.33 -3.30
N TYR A 136 3.49 -4.95 -3.88
CA TYR A 136 3.42 -6.39 -3.96
C TYR A 136 3.06 -6.85 -5.39
N PRO A 137 4.03 -7.37 -6.17
CA PRO A 137 3.87 -7.67 -7.59
C PRO A 137 3.27 -9.05 -7.88
N ASP A 138 2.31 -9.50 -7.06
CA ASP A 138 1.71 -10.83 -7.22
C ASP A 138 0.20 -10.71 -7.49
N HIS A 139 -0.25 -11.27 -8.61
CA HIS A 139 -1.67 -11.34 -9.01
C HIS A 139 -2.49 -12.22 -8.10
N LEU A 140 -1.81 -13.03 -7.30
CA LEU A 140 -2.43 -13.98 -6.40
C LEU A 140 -2.59 -13.40 -5.00
N LEU A 141 -2.19 -12.14 -4.75
CA LEU A 141 -2.52 -11.48 -3.49
C LEU A 141 -4.03 -11.29 -3.34
N ALA A 142 -4.62 -12.10 -2.46
CA ALA A 142 -5.95 -11.83 -1.96
C ALA A 142 -5.89 -10.55 -1.11
N SER A 143 -6.73 -9.58 -1.43
CA SER A 143 -7.05 -8.50 -0.48
C SER A 143 -7.50 -9.13 0.83
N PRO A 144 -7.22 -8.48 1.97
CA PRO A 144 -7.62 -9.03 3.25
C PRO A 144 -9.16 -9.09 3.30
N GLY A 145 -9.72 -10.29 3.50
CA GLY A 145 -11.16 -10.45 3.75
C GLY A 145 -11.99 -11.13 2.66
N ILE A 146 -11.42 -11.53 1.52
CA ILE A 146 -12.12 -12.36 0.52
C ILE A 146 -11.15 -13.38 -0.09
N SER A 147 -11.35 -14.66 0.18
CA SER A 147 -10.89 -15.71 -0.74
C SER A 147 -12.10 -16.27 -1.48
N SER A 148 -11.90 -16.62 -2.75
CA SER A 148 -12.87 -17.34 -3.57
C SER A 148 -13.20 -18.75 -3.04
N SER A 149 -12.51 -19.21 -2.00
CA SER A 149 -12.68 -20.54 -1.39
C SER A 149 -13.30 -20.51 0.01
N GLY A 150 -13.71 -19.35 0.51
CA GLY A 150 -14.27 -19.21 1.87
C GLY A 150 -13.27 -19.42 3.01
N LYS A 151 -11.99 -19.73 2.70
CA LYS A 151 -10.91 -19.73 3.69
C LYS A 151 -10.43 -18.31 3.94
N GLU A 152 -10.36 -17.91 5.19
CA GLU A 152 -9.91 -16.58 5.59
C GLU A 152 -8.39 -16.45 5.41
N ILE A 153 -7.96 -15.70 4.40
CA ILE A 153 -6.53 -15.56 4.10
C ILE A 153 -6.00 -14.28 4.75
N HIS A 154 -5.24 -14.45 5.83
CA HIS A 154 -4.42 -13.40 6.41
C HIS A 154 -3.19 -13.12 5.54
N LYS A 155 -3.19 -12.06 4.71
CA LYS A 155 -1.95 -11.55 4.07
C LYS A 155 -1.09 -12.65 3.40
N HIS A 156 -1.70 -13.55 2.63
CA HIS A 156 -0.98 -14.50 1.78
C HIS A 156 -1.29 -14.25 0.31
N GLY A 157 -0.31 -14.49 -0.55
CA GLY A 157 -0.58 -14.75 -1.97
C GLY A 157 -1.21 -16.14 -2.08
N LEU A 158 -2.25 -16.29 -2.89
CA LEU A 158 -2.82 -17.57 -3.29
C LEU A 158 -1.74 -18.39 -4.00
N LYS A 159 -1.74 -19.71 -3.81
CA LYS A 159 -0.88 -20.62 -4.57
C LYS A 159 -0.96 -20.37 -6.07
N SER A 160 0.21 -20.17 -6.69
CA SER A 160 0.33 -20.33 -8.13
C SER A 160 0.12 -21.81 -8.48
N PRO A 161 -0.69 -22.15 -9.50
CA PRO A 161 -0.90 -23.53 -9.93
C PRO A 161 0.39 -24.24 -10.39
N VAL A 162 1.50 -23.51 -10.53
CA VAL A 162 2.81 -24.01 -10.97
C VAL A 162 3.76 -24.33 -9.80
N ARG A 163 3.45 -23.93 -8.56
CA ARG A 163 4.34 -24.14 -7.39
C ARG A 163 3.70 -25.09 -6.38
N SER A 164 4.33 -26.25 -6.14
CA SER A 164 3.91 -27.27 -5.17
C SER A 164 4.12 -26.89 -3.69
N ALA A 165 4.40 -25.62 -3.38
CA ALA A 165 4.70 -25.14 -2.04
C ALA A 165 3.48 -24.45 -1.38
N ALA A 166 3.52 -24.29 -0.04
CA ALA A 166 2.52 -23.55 0.73
C ALA A 166 2.33 -22.10 0.24
N ASP A 167 1.18 -21.49 0.55
CA ASP A 167 0.84 -20.10 0.16
C ASP A 167 1.93 -19.11 0.64
N PRO A 168 2.58 -18.35 -0.26
CA PRO A 168 3.65 -17.42 0.12
C PRO A 168 3.10 -16.33 1.04
N ARG A 169 3.87 -15.95 2.08
CA ARG A 169 3.46 -14.82 2.94
C ARG A 169 3.65 -13.52 2.17
N ALA A 170 2.77 -12.54 2.37
CA ALA A 170 2.88 -11.23 1.71
C ALA A 170 4.25 -10.55 1.92
N ARG A 171 4.93 -10.82 3.05
CA ARG A 171 6.27 -10.27 3.31
C ARG A 171 7.36 -10.82 2.37
N ASP A 172 7.18 -12.04 1.86
CA ASP A 172 8.17 -12.78 1.08
C ASP A 172 8.12 -12.36 -0.40
N ILE A 173 6.96 -11.88 -0.86
CA ILE A 173 6.73 -11.34 -2.22
C ILE A 173 6.88 -9.81 -2.30
N ARG A 174 6.87 -9.12 -1.15
CA ARG A 174 6.93 -7.66 -1.08
C ARG A 174 8.22 -7.10 -1.67
N GLN A 175 8.09 -6.12 -2.55
CA GLN A 175 9.19 -5.29 -3.04
C GLN A 175 9.12 -3.87 -2.46
N SER A 176 10.20 -3.11 -2.58
CA SER A 176 10.31 -1.79 -1.97
C SER A 176 10.97 -0.79 -2.91
N LEU A 177 10.26 0.32 -3.17
CA LEU A 177 10.87 1.54 -3.67
C LEU A 177 11.42 2.29 -2.45
N TYR A 178 12.74 2.40 -2.39
CA TYR A 178 13.43 3.05 -1.29
C TYR A 178 14.24 4.23 -1.79
N THR A 179 13.96 5.41 -1.25
CA THR A 179 14.84 6.56 -1.48
C THR A 179 15.89 6.60 -0.37
N ASN A 180 17.10 6.13 -0.66
CA ASN A 180 18.29 6.54 0.06
C ASN A 180 19.11 7.42 -0.89
N ARG A 181 19.52 8.63 -0.51
CA ARG A 181 20.46 9.44 -1.31
C ARG A 181 21.73 8.64 -1.68
N LEU A 182 22.10 7.65 -0.86
CA LEU A 182 23.21 6.72 -1.10
C LEU A 182 22.92 5.62 -2.14
N TYR A 183 21.67 5.17 -2.30
CA TYR A 183 21.34 4.05 -3.21
C TYR A 183 21.35 4.47 -4.68
N ALA A 184 20.92 5.71 -4.95
CA ALA A 184 20.97 6.32 -6.29
C ALA A 184 22.43 6.50 -6.78
N GLN A 185 23.36 6.86 -5.89
CA GLN A 185 24.78 7.00 -6.23
C GLN A 185 25.47 5.65 -6.52
N THR A 186 25.11 4.58 -5.81
CA THR A 186 25.65 3.23 -6.09
C THR A 186 25.17 2.62 -7.40
N HIS A 187 23.96 2.94 -7.86
CA HIS A 187 23.45 2.44 -9.14
C HIS A 187 23.89 3.27 -10.35
N GLN A 188 24.10 4.58 -10.22
CA GLN A 188 24.71 5.38 -11.29
C GLN A 188 26.19 5.00 -11.54
N ARG A 189 26.95 4.63 -10.50
CA ARG A 189 28.36 4.20 -10.65
C ARG A 189 28.55 2.81 -11.28
N ARG A 190 27.55 1.93 -11.23
CA ARG A 190 27.63 0.60 -11.85
C ARG A 190 27.39 0.62 -13.37
N TYR A 191 26.66 1.61 -13.88
CA TYR A 191 26.42 1.78 -15.32
C TYR A 191 27.43 2.69 -16.03
N SER A 192 28.28 3.41 -15.28
CA SER A 192 29.34 4.27 -15.84
C SER A 192 30.73 3.60 -15.85
N LYS A 193 30.84 2.35 -15.39
CA LYS A 193 32.05 1.52 -15.44
C LYS A 193 31.96 0.35 -16.44
N GLY A 194 31.06 0.46 -17.41
CA GLY A 194 30.94 -0.48 -18.52
C GLY A 194 30.96 0.29 -19.84
N ASN A 195 32.08 0.97 -20.10
CA ASN A 195 32.55 1.37 -21.43
C ASN A 195 34.03 1.02 -21.50
#